data_AF-A0A2E2EPU9-F1
#
_entry.id   AF-A0A2E2EPU9-F1
#
_cell.length_a   1.000
_cell.length_b   1.000
_cell.length_c   1.000
_cell.angle_alpha   90.00
_cell.angle_beta   90.00
_cell.angle_gamma   90.00
#
_symmetry.space_group_name_H-M   'P 1'
#
loop_
_entity.id
_entity.type
_entity.pdbx_description
1 polymer ?
#
loop_
_entity_poly.entity_id
_entity_poly.type
_entity_poly.pdbx_seq_one_letter_code
_entity_poly.pdbx_strand_id
1 'polypeptide(L)' 'IYYFENQAQPEQFKSVFHSLWWSVTTLTTVGYGDMYPITVGGRIFSTIIVFIGLGLVAVPTGLIASALTKSINKE' A
#
# COMPACT_ATOMS: atom_id res chain seq x y z
N ILE A 1 1.98 -8.95 -6.48
CA ILE A 1 0.67 -8.71 -7.15
C ILE A 1 0.67 -9.11 -8.64
N TYR A 2 1.62 -8.64 -9.47
CA TYR A 2 1.71 -8.98 -10.90
C TYR A 2 1.54 -10.49 -11.18
N TYR A 3 2.35 -11.33 -10.54
CA TYR A 3 2.30 -12.79 -10.74
C TYR A 3 0.96 -13.44 -10.34
N PHE A 4 0.19 -12.82 -9.45
CA PHE A 4 -1.12 -13.32 -9.05
C PHE A 4 -2.22 -12.89 -10.02
N GLU A 5 -2.12 -11.67 -10.54
CA GLU A 5 -3.22 -11.02 -11.27
C GLU A 5 -3.02 -10.99 -12.79
N ASN A 6 -1.79 -11.09 -13.32
CA ASN A 6 -1.52 -10.93 -14.75
C ASN A 6 -2.29 -11.93 -15.62
N GLN A 7 -2.42 -13.20 -15.20
CA GLN A 7 -3.19 -14.19 -15.97
C GLN A 7 -4.69 -13.88 -15.99
N ALA A 8 -5.24 -13.34 -14.90
CA ALA A 8 -6.66 -13.02 -14.79
C ALA A 8 -7.03 -11.64 -15.33
N GLN A 9 -6.08 -10.70 -15.29
CA GLN A 9 -6.24 -9.28 -15.62
C GLN A 9 -5.01 -8.77 -16.39
N PRO A 10 -4.69 -9.32 -17.58
CA PRO A 10 -3.46 -8.99 -18.31
C PRO A 10 -3.40 -7.53 -18.74
N GLU A 11 -4.56 -6.90 -18.99
CA GLU A 11 -4.62 -5.50 -19.42
C GLU A 11 -4.40 -4.50 -18.28
N GLN A 12 -4.72 -4.86 -17.04
CA GLN A 12 -4.47 -4.01 -15.88
C GLN A 12 -3.06 -4.29 -15.33
N PHE A 13 -2.74 -5.55 -15.08
CA PHE A 13 -1.45 -5.98 -14.54
C PHE A 13 -0.49 -6.39 -15.66
N LYS A 14 -0.23 -5.50 -16.62
CA LYS A 14 0.59 -5.74 -17.84
C LYS A 14 2.05 -6.07 -17.55
N SER A 15 2.63 -5.37 -16.58
CA SER A 15 4.02 -5.52 -16.18
C SER A 15 4.18 -5.23 -14.70
N VAL A 16 5.36 -5.57 -14.17
CA VAL A 16 5.73 -5.21 -12.79
C VAL A 16 5.63 -3.70 -12.58
N PHE A 17 6.07 -2.89 -13.56
CA PHE A 17 5.98 -1.42 -13.48
C PHE A 17 4.54 -0.90 -13.50
N HIS A 18 3.63 -1.49 -14.28
CA HIS A 18 2.21 -1.14 -14.20
C HIS A 18 1.65 -1.48 -12.82
N SER A 19 2.06 -2.62 -12.25
CA SER A 19 1.64 -3.05 -10.91
C SER A 19 2.13 -2.13 -9.79
N LEU A 20 3.18 -1.33 -10.02
CA LEU A 20 3.63 -0.31 -9.07
C LEU A 20 2.57 0.77 -8.87
N TRP A 21 1.84 1.16 -9.92
CA TRP A 21 0.76 2.16 -9.80
C TRP A 21 -0.28 1.74 -8.77
N TRP A 22 -0.81 0.51 -8.91
CA TRP A 22 -1.72 -0.06 -7.90
C TRP A 22 -1.09 -0.14 -6.52
N SER A 23 0.20 -0.50 -6.45
CA SER A 23 0.88 -0.61 -5.15
C SER A 23 0.96 0.75 -4.45
N VAL A 24 1.30 1.82 -5.20
CA VAL A 24 1.34 3.19 -4.67
C VAL A 24 -0.04 3.63 -4.23
N THR A 25 -1.07 3.52 -5.07
CA THR A 25 -2.41 4.00 -4.74
C THR A 25 -3.06 3.22 -3.60
N THR A 26 -2.76 1.92 -3.49
CA THR A 26 -3.27 1.06 -2.41
C THR A 26 -2.54 1.31 -1.09
N LEU A 27 -1.21 1.35 -1.09
CA LEU A 27 -0.43 1.55 0.15
C LEU A 27 -0.58 2.95 0.71
N THR A 28 -0.84 3.95 -0.13
CA THR A 28 -1.17 5.32 0.29
C THR A 28 -2.64 5.50 0.63
N THR A 29 -3.44 4.43 0.60
CA THR A 29 -4.90 4.43 0.89
C THR A 29 -5.75 5.30 -0.03
N VAL A 30 -5.23 5.72 -1.19
CA VAL A 30 -5.96 6.51 -2.20
C VAL A 30 -7.02 5.67 -2.89
N GLY A 31 -6.63 4.50 -3.40
CA GLY A 31 -7.56 3.48 -3.92
C GLY A 31 -8.55 3.95 -4.99
N TYR A 32 -8.08 4.47 -6.13
CA TYR A 32 -8.95 4.95 -7.23
C TYR A 32 -9.92 3.88 -7.77
N GLY A 33 -9.62 2.59 -7.60
CA GLY A 33 -10.46 1.48 -8.04
C GLY A 33 -10.34 1.13 -9.52
N ASP A 34 -9.43 1.79 -10.24
CA ASP A 34 -9.05 1.51 -11.63
C ASP A 34 -8.30 0.18 -11.81
N MET A 35 -7.60 -0.24 -10.75
CA MET A 35 -6.89 -1.52 -10.69
C MET A 35 -7.08 -2.14 -9.31
N TYR A 36 -7.40 -3.44 -9.24
CA TYR A 36 -7.53 -4.16 -7.97
C TYR A 36 -7.45 -5.68 -8.15
N PRO A 37 -6.97 -6.45 -7.15
CA PRO A 37 -6.87 -7.90 -7.25
C PRO A 37 -8.23 -8.59 -7.25
N ILE A 38 -8.44 -9.49 -8.21
CA ILE A 38 -9.63 -10.34 -8.28
C ILE A 38 -9.34 -11.80 -7.91
N THR A 39 -8.08 -12.22 -7.99
CA THR A 39 -7.71 -13.60 -7.65
C THR A 39 -7.64 -13.79 -6.14
N VAL A 40 -7.89 -15.02 -5.68
CA VAL A 40 -7.77 -15.37 -4.25
C VAL A 40 -6.36 -15.10 -3.74
N GLY A 41 -5.34 -15.55 -4.49
CA GLY A 41 -3.93 -15.33 -4.12
C GLY A 41 -3.57 -13.84 -4.10
N GLY A 42 -4.03 -13.06 -5.08
CA GLY A 42 -3.80 -11.62 -5.13
C GLY A 42 -4.47 -10.88 -3.98
N ARG A 43 -5.68 -11.28 -3.58
CA ARG A 43 -6.38 -10.71 -2.41
C ARG A 43 -5.64 -11.01 -1.11
N ILE A 44 -5.26 -12.27 -0.86
CA ILE A 44 -4.51 -12.66 0.34
C ILE A 44 -3.17 -11.91 0.41
N PHE A 45 -2.42 -11.88 -0.68
CA PHE A 45 -1.15 -11.14 -0.77
C PHE A 45 -1.34 -9.66 -0.47
N SER A 46 -2.36 -9.05 -1.07
CA SER A 46 -2.67 -7.62 -0.90
C SER A 46 -3.08 -7.28 0.53
N THR A 47 -3.86 -8.14 1.18
CA THR A 47 -4.23 -7.95 2.59
C THR A 47 -2.99 -7.91 3.48
N ILE A 48 -2.07 -8.87 3.32
CA ILE A 48 -0.84 -8.94 4.12
C ILE A 48 0.05 -7.71 3.88
N ILE A 49 0.27 -7.32 2.61
CA ILE A 49 1.18 -6.20 2.30
C ILE A 49 0.62 -4.86 2.80
N VAL A 50 -0.70 -4.66 2.79
CA VAL A 50 -1.33 -3.45 3.32
C VAL A 50 -1.13 -3.32 4.82
N PHE A 51 -1.31 -4.40 5.60
CA PHE A 51 -1.05 -4.36 7.04
C PHE A 51 0.42 -4.03 7.35
N ILE A 52 1.36 -4.60 6.60
CA ILE A 52 2.78 -4.28 6.73
C ILE A 52 3.04 -2.81 6.37
N GLY A 53 2.49 -2.33 5.25
CA GLY A 53 2.63 -0.95 4.79
C GLY A 53 2.12 0.07 5.79
N LEU A 54 0.94 -0.18 6.39
CA LEU A 54 0.39 0.66 7.45
C LEU A 54 1.30 0.71 8.68
N GLY A 55 1.87 -0.42 9.08
CA GLY A 55 2.85 -0.48 10.18
C GLY A 55 4.10 0.36 9.88
N LEU A 56 4.62 0.29 8.64
CA LEU A 56 5.78 1.06 8.21
C LEU A 56 5.54 2.57 8.19
N VAL A 57 4.33 3.02 7.88
CA VAL A 57 3.96 4.45 7.91
C VAL A 57 3.68 4.92 9.35
N ALA A 58 3.05 4.09 10.18
CA ALA A 58 2.69 4.44 11.55
C ALA A 58 3.90 4.77 12.44
N VAL A 59 5.00 4.02 12.30
CA VAL A 59 6.23 4.21 13.11
C VAL A 59 6.85 5.61 12.93
N PRO A 60 7.25 6.05 11.72
CA PRO A 60 7.84 7.38 11.54
C PRO A 60 6.85 8.50 11.88
N THR A 61 5.56 8.34 11.57
CA THR A 61 4.52 9.30 11.98
C THR A 61 4.47 9.44 13.51
N GLY A 62 4.52 8.34 14.26
CA GLY A 62 4.54 8.36 15.72
C GLY A 62 5.79 9.04 16.29
N LEU A 63 6.96 8.80 15.68
CA LEU A 63 8.21 9.45 16.08
C LEU A 63 8.16 10.98 15.86
N ILE A 64 7.65 11.41 14.70
CA ILE A 64 7.50 12.84 14.38
C ILE A 64 6.50 13.49 15.33
N ALA A 65 5.34 12.86 15.56
CA ALA A 65 4.34 13.35 16.50
C ALA A 65 4.92 13.50 17.92
N SER A 66 5.66 12.48 18.41
CA SER A 66 6.32 12.54 19.71
C SER A 66 7.35 13.67 19.80
N ALA A 67 8.11 13.92 18.73
CA ALA A 67 9.08 15.01 18.69
C ALA A 67 8.39 16.38 18.75
N LEU A 68 7.28 16.55 18.02
CA LEU A 68 6.48 17.78 18.01
C LEU A 68 5.80 18.04 19.37
N THR A 69 5.20 17.03 20.00
CA THR A 69 4.62 17.19 21.35
C THR A 69 5.69 17.58 22.36
N LYS A 70 6.89 17.00 22.26
CA LYS A 70 8.01 17.34 23.13
C LYS A 70 8.51 18.78 22.91
N SER A 71 8.47 19.32 21.69
CA SER A 71 8.85 20.71 21.44
C SER A 71 7.80 21.70 21.94
N ILE A 72 6.50 21.39 21.78
CA ILE A 72 5.40 22.25 22.24
C ILE A 72 5.39 22.37 23.78
N ASN A 73 5.58 21.25 24.49
CA ASN A 73 5.58 21.25 25.96
C ASN A 73 6.87 21.82 26.59
N LYS A 74 7.85 22.25 25.77
CA LYS A 74 9.13 22.80 26.24
C LYS A 74 9.16 24.33 26.23
N GLU A 75 8.09 24.98 25.78
CA GLU A 75 7.75 26.39 26.05
C GLU A 75 6.87 26.48 27.30
#